data_AF-A0A257M7L5-F1
#
_entry.id   AF-A0A257M7L5-F1
#
_cell.length_a   1.000
_cell.length_b   1.000
_cell.length_c   1.000
_cell.angle_alpha   90.00
_cell.angle_beta   90.00
_cell.angle_gamma   90.00
#
_symmetry.space_group_name_H-M   'P 1'
#
loop_
_entity.id
_entity.type
_entity.pdbx_description
1 polymer ?
#
loop_
_entity_poly.entity_id
_entity_poly.type
_entity_poly.pdbx_seq_one_letter_code
_entity_poly.pdbx_strand_id
1 'polypeptide(L)'
;MVTIMRESTVKILDDTDMEFVETLRSLSVPRNVATLITFLANVDEASSREIEMGSDLRQPEVSIAMRTLRDNNWIEEKEIKREGKGRPMKVYS
;
A
#
# COMPACT_ATOMS: atom_id res chain seq x y z
N MET A 1 25.83 4.77 -17.24
CA MET A 1 24.53 4.90 -16.54
C MET A 1 24.54 3.91 -15.40
N VAL A 2 24.44 4.39 -14.17
CA VAL A 2 24.33 3.53 -12.98
C VAL A 2 22.84 3.25 -12.80
N THR A 3 22.41 2.02 -13.03
CA THR A 3 21.05 1.58 -12.70
C THR A 3 20.94 1.61 -11.18
N ILE A 4 20.18 2.57 -10.64
CA ILE A 4 19.84 2.57 -9.21
C ILE A 4 18.79 1.46 -9.02
N MET A 5 19.25 0.23 -8.77
CA MET A 5 18.42 -0.76 -8.09
C MET A 5 18.29 -0.27 -6.66
N ARG A 6 17.15 0.34 -6.30
CA ARG A 6 16.78 0.45 -4.89
C ARG A 6 16.57 -0.98 -4.41
N GLU A 7 17.41 -1.45 -3.49
CA GLU A 7 17.02 -2.51 -2.57
C GLU A 7 15.86 -1.97 -1.75
N SER A 8 14.63 -2.16 -2.25
CA SER A 8 13.44 -1.79 -1.51
C SER A 8 13.20 -2.86 -0.44
N THR A 9 13.57 -2.58 0.80
CA THR A 9 13.05 -3.33 1.94
C THR A 9 11.55 -3.07 2.01
N VAL A 10 10.74 -4.05 1.60
CA VAL A 10 9.27 -3.96 1.71
C VAL A 10 8.91 -4.01 3.20
N LYS A 11 8.16 -3.02 3.71
CA LYS A 11 7.60 -3.06 5.07
C LYS A 11 6.76 -4.32 5.21
N ILE A 12 6.96 -5.08 6.27
CA ILE A 12 6.08 -6.16 6.69
C ILE A 12 5.36 -5.69 7.94
N LEU A 13 4.03 -5.80 7.96
CA LEU A 13 3.26 -5.46 9.16
C LEU A 13 3.63 -6.42 10.29
N ASP A 14 4.01 -5.85 11.43
CA ASP A 14 4.32 -6.59 12.66
C ASP A 14 3.15 -6.55 13.66
N ASP A 15 3.34 -7.14 14.84
CA ASP A 15 2.29 -7.23 15.85
C ASP A 15 1.78 -5.85 16.31
N THR A 16 2.65 -4.83 16.34
CA THR A 16 2.26 -3.45 16.72
C THR A 16 1.37 -2.83 15.64
N ASP A 17 1.71 -3.06 14.37
CA ASP A 17 0.86 -2.64 13.26
C ASP A 17 -0.51 -3.34 13.31
N MET A 18 -0.53 -4.63 13.66
CA MET A 18 -1.77 -5.38 13.78
C MET A 18 -2.67 -4.87 14.92
N GLU A 19 -2.11 -4.39 16.03
CA GLU A 19 -2.89 -3.69 17.07
C GLU A 19 -3.55 -2.41 16.54
N PHE A 20 -2.84 -1.66 15.68
CA PHE A 20 -3.40 -0.48 15.03
C PHE A 20 -4.54 -0.86 14.05
N VAL A 21 -4.36 -1.94 13.29
CA VAL A 21 -5.42 -2.50 12.43
C VAL A 21 -6.66 -2.84 13.25
N GLU A 22 -6.52 -3.55 14.38
CA GLU A 22 -7.66 -3.92 15.23
C GLU A 22 -8.32 -2.69 15.88
N THR A 23 -7.55 -1.66 16.20
CA THR A 23 -8.08 -0.37 16.67
C THR A 23 -8.98 0.27 15.63
N LEU A 24 -8.54 0.37 14.37
CA LEU A 24 -9.38 0.88 13.27
C LEU A 24 -10.63 0.01 13.05
N ARG A 25 -10.49 -1.31 13.17
CA ARG A 25 -11.63 -2.23 13.06
C ARG A 25 -12.66 -2.02 14.17
N SER A 26 -12.23 -1.67 15.38
CA SER A 26 -13.15 -1.31 16.49
C SER A 26 -13.99 -0.07 16.17
N LEU A 27 -13.51 0.80 15.28
CA LEU A 27 -14.21 1.97 14.75
C LEU A 27 -15.03 1.64 13.48
N SER A 28 -15.32 0.36 13.24
CA SER A 28 -16.06 -0.14 12.07
C SER A 28 -15.37 0.07 10.71
N VAL A 29 -14.06 0.32 10.69
CA VAL A 29 -13.30 0.32 9.43
C VAL A 29 -13.14 -1.14 8.94
N PRO A 30 -13.48 -1.45 7.68
CA PRO A 30 -13.32 -2.80 7.14
C PRO A 30 -11.86 -3.26 7.21
N ARG A 31 -11.62 -4.55 7.53
CA ARG A 31 -10.26 -5.11 7.74
C ARG A 31 -9.28 -4.70 6.65
N ASN A 32 -9.62 -4.93 5.38
CA ASN A 32 -8.71 -4.64 4.27
C ASN A 32 -8.38 -3.14 4.15
N VAL A 33 -9.32 -2.26 4.49
CA VAL A 33 -9.12 -0.81 4.48
C VAL A 33 -8.23 -0.42 5.66
N ALA A 34 -8.49 -0.95 6.86
CA ALA A 34 -7.67 -0.72 8.05
C ALA A 34 -6.22 -1.18 7.85
N THR A 35 -6.02 -2.37 7.30
CA THR A 35 -4.71 -2.92 6.95
C THR A 35 -3.98 -2.04 5.96
N LEU A 36 -4.67 -1.54 4.92
CA LEU A 36 -4.05 -0.68 3.92
C LEU A 36 -3.70 0.71 4.46
N ILE A 37 -4.55 1.31 5.30
CA ILE A 37 -4.25 2.57 6.02
C ILE A 37 -2.99 2.39 6.86
N THR A 38 -2.93 1.30 7.63
CA THR A 38 -1.78 1.00 8.50
C THR A 38 -0.49 0.83 7.71
N PHE A 39 -0.56 0.13 6.57
CA PHE A 39 0.58 -0.07 5.71
C PHE A 39 1.10 1.25 5.13
N LEU A 40 0.21 2.07 4.55
CA LEU A 40 0.59 3.35 3.94
C LEU A 40 1.07 4.36 4.97
N ALA A 41 0.54 4.35 6.20
CA ALA A 41 1.02 5.20 7.29
C ALA A 41 2.47 4.91 7.73
N ASN A 42 3.02 3.74 7.36
CA ASN A 42 4.36 3.29 7.72
C ASN A 42 5.40 3.46 6.60
N VAL A 43 5.01 3.97 5.43
CA VAL A 43 5.89 4.08 4.25
C VAL A 43 5.67 5.42 3.54
N ASP A 44 6.69 5.96 2.88
CA ASP A 44 6.54 7.22 2.13
C ASP A 44 5.70 7.05 0.86
N GLU A 45 5.96 6.01 0.08
CA GLU A 45 5.24 5.65 -1.13
C GLU A 45 5.30 4.12 -1.30
N ALA A 46 4.23 3.48 -1.80
CA ALA A 46 4.23 2.06 -2.12
C ALA A 46 3.46 1.73 -3.40
N SER A 47 3.92 0.73 -4.15
CA SER A 47 3.17 0.14 -5.26
C SER A 47 2.18 -0.92 -4.77
N SER A 48 1.18 -1.26 -5.59
CA SER A 48 0.23 -2.35 -5.27
C SER A 48 0.91 -3.69 -4.99
N ARG A 49 2.09 -3.94 -5.58
CA ARG A 49 2.86 -5.16 -5.36
C ARG A 49 3.55 -5.16 -4.01
N GLU A 50 4.14 -4.04 -3.60
CA GLU A 50 4.78 -3.92 -2.28
C GLU A 50 3.75 -4.04 -1.17
N ILE A 51 2.56 -3.44 -1.36
CA ILE A 51 1.42 -3.60 -0.46
C ILE A 51 1.03 -5.08 -0.34
N GLU A 52 0.83 -5.79 -1.46
CA GLU A 52 0.47 -7.22 -1.43
C GLU A 52 1.52 -8.06 -0.69
N MET A 53 2.81 -7.77 -0.91
CA MET A 53 3.91 -8.49 -0.25
C MET A 53 3.99 -8.22 1.26
N GLY A 54 3.58 -7.05 1.72
CA GLY A 54 3.83 -6.59 3.08
C GLY A 54 2.61 -6.51 4.01
N SER A 55 1.39 -6.70 3.50
CA SER A 55 0.14 -6.46 4.24
C SER A 55 -0.76 -7.69 4.46
N ASP A 56 -0.33 -8.89 4.06
CA ASP A 56 -1.14 -10.13 4.07
C ASP A 56 -2.43 -10.03 3.21
N LEU A 57 -2.56 -8.99 2.40
CA LEU A 57 -3.66 -8.81 1.45
C LEU A 57 -3.23 -9.32 0.07
N ARG A 58 -4.10 -10.10 -0.58
CA ARG A 58 -3.92 -10.44 -2.00
C ARG A 58 -4.34 -9.29 -2.89
N GLN A 59 -3.85 -9.27 -4.13
CA GLN A 59 -4.13 -8.18 -5.07
C GLN A 59 -5.62 -7.79 -5.24
N PRO A 60 -6.61 -8.71 -5.26
CA PRO A 60 -8.02 -8.32 -5.28
C PRO A 60 -8.45 -7.52 -4.05
N GLU A 61 -7.95 -7.89 -2.87
CA GLU A 61 -8.24 -7.24 -1.59
C GLU A 61 -7.59 -5.86 -1.52
N VAL A 62 -6.33 -5.76 -1.99
CA VAL A 62 -5.63 -4.49 -2.18
C VAL A 62 -6.44 -3.57 -3.10
N SER A 63 -6.93 -4.09 -4.23
CA SER A 63 -7.69 -3.29 -5.21
C SER A 63 -9.00 -2.75 -4.64
N ILE A 64 -9.72 -3.57 -3.86
CA ILE A 64 -10.96 -3.15 -3.19
C ILE A 64 -10.68 -2.08 -2.13
N ALA A 65 -9.69 -2.31 -1.26
CA ALA A 65 -9.33 -1.36 -0.22
C ALA A 65 -8.84 -0.03 -0.80
N MET A 66 -7.98 -0.08 -1.82
CA MET A 66 -7.45 1.10 -2.50
C MET A 66 -8.55 1.91 -3.18
N ARG A 67 -9.59 1.25 -3.69
CA ARG A 67 -10.78 1.94 -4.21
C ARG A 67 -11.47 2.74 -3.10
N THR A 68 -11.72 2.11 -1.94
CA THR A 68 -12.32 2.81 -0.80
C THR A 68 -11.50 4.01 -0.37
N LEU A 69 -10.17 3.88 -0.27
CA LEU A 69 -9.30 5.01 0.08
C LEU A 69 -9.37 6.15 -0.94
N ARG A 70 -9.37 5.82 -2.24
CA ARG A 70 -9.51 6.80 -3.32
C ARG A 70 -10.86 7.52 -3.28
N ASP A 71 -11.94 6.77 -3.10
CA ASP A 71 -13.31 7.31 -3.08
C ASP A 71 -13.53 8.25 -1.87
N ASN A 72 -12.72 8.12 -0.81
CA ASN A 72 -12.72 9.00 0.36
C ASN A 72 -11.61 10.07 0.33
N ASN A 73 -10.82 10.16 -0.74
CA ASN A 73 -9.67 11.06 -0.84
C ASN A 73 -8.63 10.89 0.29
N TRP A 74 -8.39 9.64 0.74
CA TRP A 74 -7.44 9.33 1.82
C TRP A 74 -6.05 8.92 1.32
N ILE A 75 -5.83 8.92 0.00
CA ILE A 75 -4.55 8.61 -0.63
C ILE A 75 -4.27 9.55 -1.78
N GLU A 76 -3.00 9.76 -2.06
CA GLU A 76 -2.51 10.30 -3.32
C GLU A 76 -2.04 9.17 -4.24
N GLU A 77 -2.11 9.41 -5.55
CA GLU A 77 -1.70 8.43 -6.56
C GLU A 77 -0.80 9.12 -7.60
N LYS A 78 0.36 8.51 -7.87
CA LYS A 78 1.33 9.02 -8.83
C LYS A 78 1.76 7.95 -9.81
N GLU A 79 1.86 8.32 -11.08
CA GLU A 79 2.45 7.47 -12.10
C GLU A 79 3.97 7.69 -12.17
N ILE A 80 4.72 6.62 -11.92
CA ILE A 80 6.16 6.54 -12.13
C ILE A 80 6.41 5.91 -13.50
N LYS A 81 7.10 6.65 -14.36
CA LYS A 81 7.62 6.12 -15.63
C LYS A 81 8.69 5.07 -15.30
N ARG A 82 8.51 3.84 -15.78
CA ARG A 82 9.58 2.84 -15.75
C ARG A 82 10.55 3.09 -16.90
N GLU A 83 11.83 2.87 -16.68
CA GLU A 83 12.80 2.82 -17.78
C GLU A 83 12.48 1.61 -18.67
N GLY A 84 12.10 1.85 -19.93
CA GLY A 84 11.79 0.81 -20.93
C GLY A 84 10.38 0.85 -21.51
N LYS A 85 9.98 -0.21 -22.22
CA LYS A 85 8.62 -0.38 -22.77
C LYS A 85 7.71 -0.99 -21.70
N GLY A 86 6.56 -0.37 -21.43
CA GLY A 86 5.57 -0.89 -20.50
C GLY A 86 4.56 0.17 -20.07
N ARG A 87 3.55 -0.26 -19.31
CA ARG A 87 2.63 0.69 -18.65
C ARG A 87 3.36 1.38 -17.49
N PRO A 88 3.11 2.67 -17.25
CA PRO A 88 3.56 3.35 -16.03
C PRO A 88 3.14 2.56 -14.78
N MET A 89 3.98 2.61 -13.75
CA MET A 89 3.68 2.01 -12.46
C MET A 89 3.03 3.06 -11.56
N LYS A 90 1.97 2.67 -10.84
CA LYS A 90 1.35 3.53 -9.84
C LYS A 90 2.00 3.31 -8.48
N VAL A 91 2.24 4.39 -7.77
CA VAL A 91 2.59 4.40 -6.34
C VAL A 91 1.56 5.23 -5.59
N TYR A 92 1.39 4.89 -4.32
CA TYR A 92 0.40 5.48 -3.42
C TYR A 92 1.10 5.95 -2.15
N SER A 93 0.61 7.07 -1.61
CA SER A 93 1.00 7.66 -0.32
C SER A 93 -0.25 8.08 0.43
#